data_AF-A0A2E6VD03-F1
#
_entry.id   AF-A0A2E6VD03-F1
#
_cell.length_a   1.000
_cell.length_b   1.000
_cell.length_c   1.000
_cell.angle_alpha   90.00
_cell.angle_beta   90.00
_cell.angle_gamma   90.00
#
_symmetry.space_group_name_H-M   'P 1'
#
loop_
_entity.id
_entity.type
_entity.pdbx_description
1 polymer ?
#
loop_
_entity_poly.entity_id
_entity_poly.type
_entity_poly.pdbx_seq_one_letter_code
_entity_poly.pdbx_strand_id
1 'polypeptide(L)'
;MFKAEFASFTIQCEKIGRLLIDKTIASDLSEWYEGSDLGKLNSEIAAFESEIDGSDLEVTYYLSLMNEKPLIYTFDFRNAESGTPFGQIFIRFKNDDNTLVDNLRIVTKSKIEEIESESENSDFPKLPPPPKPTKETNKSGN
;
A
#
# COMPACT_ATOMS: atom_id res chain seq x y z
N MET A 1 -16.09 -3.72 -7.63
CA MET A 1 -16.60 -3.58 -9.00
C MET A 1 -15.75 -2.54 -9.70
N PHE A 2 -15.19 -2.84 -10.87
CA PHE A 2 -14.37 -1.88 -11.62
C PHE A 2 -15.25 -0.72 -12.13
N LYS A 3 -14.80 0.53 -11.93
CA LYS A 3 -15.47 1.72 -12.47
C LYS A 3 -14.63 2.29 -13.61
N ALA A 4 -15.25 2.46 -14.78
CA ALA A 4 -14.55 2.90 -15.99
C ALA A 4 -13.89 4.28 -15.83
N GLU A 5 -14.43 5.14 -14.97
CA GLU A 5 -13.85 6.46 -14.64
C GLU A 5 -12.46 6.37 -14.00
N PHE A 6 -12.10 5.24 -13.37
CA PHE A 6 -10.79 5.05 -12.74
C PHE A 6 -9.76 4.36 -13.64
N ALA A 7 -10.12 4.03 -14.89
CA ALA A 7 -9.26 3.27 -15.79
C ALA A 7 -7.91 3.95 -16.05
N SER A 8 -7.91 5.27 -16.30
CA SER A 8 -6.69 6.05 -16.54
C SER A 8 -5.76 6.05 -15.33
N PHE A 9 -6.31 6.17 -14.13
CA PHE A 9 -5.58 6.11 -12.87
C PHE A 9 -4.97 4.72 -12.61
N THR A 10 -5.75 3.66 -12.85
CA THR A 10 -5.25 2.28 -12.76
C THR A 10 -4.10 2.06 -13.74
N ILE A 11 -4.22 2.53 -14.99
CA ILE A 11 -3.15 2.44 -16.00
C ILE A 11 -1.90 3.19 -15.55
N GLN A 12 -2.06 4.39 -14.96
CA GLN A 12 -0.92 5.15 -14.46
C GLN A 12 -0.23 4.43 -13.31
N CYS A 13 -0.99 3.89 -12.36
CA CYS A 13 -0.45 3.05 -11.31
C CYS A 13 0.33 1.88 -11.93
N GLU A 14 -0.25 1.10 -12.83
CA GLU A 14 0.45 -0.03 -13.46
C GLU A 14 1.78 0.36 -14.14
N LYS A 15 1.85 1.54 -14.77
CA LYS A 15 3.11 2.06 -15.30
C LYS A 15 4.14 2.31 -14.22
N ILE A 16 3.74 2.96 -13.12
CA ILE A 16 4.61 3.23 -11.96
C ILE A 16 5.08 1.92 -11.34
N GLY A 17 4.18 0.97 -11.10
CA GLY A 17 4.51 -0.33 -10.51
C GLY A 17 5.55 -1.10 -11.33
N ARG A 18 5.41 -1.10 -12.66
CA ARG A 18 6.39 -1.72 -13.58
C ARG A 18 7.73 -1.00 -13.56
N LEU A 19 7.72 0.33 -13.58
CA LEU A 19 8.93 1.15 -13.54
C LEU A 19 9.75 0.85 -12.28
N LEU A 20 9.09 0.76 -11.11
CA LEU A 20 9.74 0.56 -9.82
C LEU A 20 10.36 -0.84 -9.60
N ILE A 21 9.97 -1.84 -10.38
CA ILE A 21 10.56 -3.20 -10.31
C ILE A 21 11.51 -3.48 -11.48
N ASP A 22 11.61 -2.57 -12.44
CA ASP A 22 12.47 -2.74 -13.60
C ASP A 22 13.91 -2.30 -13.28
N LYS A 23 14.75 -3.29 -13.00
CA LYS A 23 16.17 -3.10 -12.64
C LYS A 23 17.03 -2.46 -13.74
N THR A 24 16.48 -2.25 -14.94
CA THR A 24 17.23 -1.76 -16.10
C THR A 24 17.09 -0.25 -16.33
N ILE A 25 16.12 0.38 -15.66
CA ILE A 25 15.79 1.79 -15.83
C ILE A 25 15.64 2.45 -14.46
N ALA A 26 16.19 3.65 -14.31
CA ALA A 26 15.95 4.45 -13.12
C ALA A 26 14.57 5.11 -13.21
N SER A 27 13.82 5.12 -12.12
CA SER A 27 12.55 5.85 -12.05
C SER A 27 12.76 7.36 -12.12
N ASP A 28 12.22 8.01 -13.15
CA ASP A 28 12.10 9.47 -13.19
C ASP A 28 10.72 9.90 -12.66
N LEU A 29 10.67 10.33 -11.40
CA LEU A 29 9.44 10.80 -10.76
C LEU A 29 8.85 12.04 -11.45
N SER A 30 9.65 12.84 -12.17
CA SER A 30 9.16 14.07 -12.79
C SER A 30 8.13 13.82 -13.90
N GLU A 31 8.07 12.61 -14.44
CA GLU A 31 7.11 12.23 -15.48
C GLU A 31 5.71 11.89 -14.94
N TRP A 32 5.59 11.61 -13.63
CA TRP A 32 4.35 11.08 -13.06
C TRP A 32 3.99 11.59 -11.66
N TYR A 33 4.85 12.40 -11.03
CA TYR A 33 4.62 13.01 -9.72
C TYR A 33 4.54 14.54 -9.83
N GLU A 34 3.50 15.13 -9.22
CA GLU A 34 3.25 16.58 -9.21
C GLU A 34 3.30 17.22 -7.80
N GLY A 35 3.55 16.43 -6.76
CA GLY A 35 3.61 16.94 -5.39
C GLY A 35 4.86 17.77 -5.09
N SER A 36 4.84 18.46 -3.95
CA SER A 36 5.89 19.43 -3.58
C SER A 36 7.23 18.80 -3.19
N ASP A 37 7.21 17.55 -2.71
CA ASP A 37 8.34 16.95 -2.00
C ASP A 37 9.23 16.05 -2.89
N LEU A 38 9.41 16.42 -4.16
CA LEU A 38 10.09 15.59 -5.17
C LEU A 38 11.49 15.13 -4.73
N GLY A 39 12.30 16.01 -4.15
CA GLY A 39 13.68 15.67 -3.75
C GLY A 39 13.76 14.62 -2.63
N LYS A 40 12.84 14.70 -1.67
CA LYS A 40 12.72 13.69 -0.61
C LYS A 40 12.25 12.36 -1.20
N LEU A 41 11.21 12.39 -2.03
CA LEU A 41 10.65 11.19 -2.63
C LEU A 41 11.60 10.48 -3.59
N ASN A 42 12.40 11.21 -4.37
CA ASN A 42 13.46 10.62 -5.19
C ASN A 42 14.42 9.79 -4.33
N SER A 43 14.78 10.28 -3.13
CA SER A 43 15.67 9.56 -2.23
C SER A 43 15.00 8.33 -1.62
N GLU A 44 13.71 8.41 -1.25
CA GLU A 44 12.95 7.29 -0.70
C GLU A 44 12.70 6.20 -1.76
N ILE A 45 12.38 6.58 -3.01
CA ILE A 45 12.23 5.65 -4.12
C ILE A 45 13.56 4.98 -4.47
N ALA A 46 14.65 5.74 -4.59
CA ALA A 46 15.97 5.15 -4.88
C ALA A 46 16.42 4.17 -3.78
N ALA A 47 16.12 4.46 -2.51
CA ALA A 47 16.38 3.53 -1.42
C ALA A 47 15.55 2.25 -1.54
N PHE A 48 14.26 2.38 -1.91
CA PHE A 48 13.37 1.24 -2.13
C PHE A 48 13.79 0.38 -3.34
N GLU A 49 14.12 1.01 -4.47
CA GLU A 49 14.64 0.32 -5.67
C GLU A 49 15.95 -0.42 -5.36
N SER A 50 16.84 0.17 -4.57
CA SER A 50 18.08 -0.48 -4.13
C SER A 50 17.83 -1.77 -3.31
N GLU A 51 16.79 -1.80 -2.47
CA GLU A 51 16.38 -3.02 -1.75
C GLU A 51 15.88 -4.11 -2.70
N ILE A 52 15.17 -3.73 -3.77
CA ILE A 52 14.71 -4.63 -4.83
C ILE A 52 15.88 -5.15 -5.68
N ASP A 53 16.78 -4.25 -6.08
CA ASP A 53 17.93 -4.56 -6.93
C ASP A 53 18.91 -5.50 -6.25
N GLY A 54 19.16 -5.29 -4.95
CA GLY A 54 20.02 -6.14 -4.12
C GLY A 54 19.46 -7.54 -3.85
N SER A 55 18.22 -7.83 -4.24
CA SER A 55 17.64 -9.18 -4.14
C SER A 55 17.89 -10.00 -5.40
N ASP A 56 18.38 -11.22 -5.25
CA ASP A 56 18.56 -12.18 -6.36
C ASP A 56 17.24 -12.78 -6.86
N LEU A 57 16.13 -12.52 -6.18
CA LEU A 57 14.84 -13.12 -6.45
C LEU A 57 13.93 -12.14 -7.22
N GLU A 58 13.01 -12.68 -8.01
CA GLU A 58 12.06 -11.89 -8.79
C GLU A 58 11.06 -11.15 -7.88
N VAL A 59 10.80 -9.88 -8.22
CA VAL A 59 9.85 -9.02 -7.50
C VAL A 59 8.57 -8.89 -8.30
N THR A 60 7.44 -8.98 -7.61
CA THR A 60 6.10 -8.75 -8.15
C THR A 60 5.35 -7.74 -7.28
N TYR A 61 4.24 -7.21 -7.75
CA TYR A 61 3.40 -6.31 -6.98
C TYR A 61 1.91 -6.62 -7.15
N TYR A 62 1.15 -6.28 -6.11
CA TYR A 62 -0.31 -6.27 -6.14
C TYR A 62 -0.82 -4.84 -6.04
N LEU A 63 -1.59 -4.41 -7.05
CA LEU A 63 -2.26 -3.12 -7.06
C LEU A 63 -3.67 -3.26 -6.48
N SER A 64 -4.01 -2.41 -5.51
CA SER A 64 -5.36 -2.36 -4.92
C SER A 64 -5.87 -0.93 -4.79
N LEU A 65 -7.15 -0.74 -5.07
CA LEU A 65 -7.86 0.51 -4.80
C LEU A 65 -8.29 0.53 -3.32
N MET A 66 -7.72 1.45 -2.55
CA MET A 66 -7.97 1.56 -1.11
C MET A 66 -9.14 2.49 -0.79
N ASN A 67 -9.29 3.57 -1.56
CA ASN A 67 -10.35 4.54 -1.36
C ASN A 67 -10.67 5.25 -2.68
N GLU A 68 -11.94 5.61 -2.87
CA GLU A 68 -12.38 6.33 -4.06
C GLU A 68 -12.36 7.85 -3.86
N LYS A 69 -12.54 8.34 -2.62
CA LYS A 69 -12.62 9.78 -2.32
C LYS A 69 -11.94 10.12 -0.98
N PRO A 70 -10.70 10.64 -0.98
CA PRO A 70 -9.83 10.84 -2.14
C PRO A 70 -9.43 9.52 -2.80
N LEU A 71 -9.09 9.57 -4.09
CA LEU A 71 -8.66 8.41 -4.86
C LEU A 71 -7.27 7.96 -4.39
N ILE A 72 -7.21 6.78 -3.77
CA ILE A 72 -5.99 6.20 -3.17
C ILE A 72 -5.82 4.76 -3.65
N TYR A 73 -4.64 4.48 -4.21
CA TYR A 73 -4.18 3.14 -4.54
C TYR A 73 -3.06 2.72 -3.60
N THR A 74 -2.89 1.41 -3.44
CA THR A 74 -1.74 0.82 -2.78
C THR A 74 -1.07 -0.21 -3.69
N PHE A 75 0.24 -0.22 -3.67
CA PHE A 75 1.08 -1.31 -4.13
C PHE A 75 1.59 -2.11 -2.95
N ASP A 76 1.51 -3.42 -3.06
CA ASP A 76 2.17 -4.35 -2.16
C ASP A 76 3.24 -5.12 -2.94
N PHE A 77 4.51 -4.75 -2.75
CA PHE A 77 5.66 -5.34 -3.45
C PHE A 77 6.18 -6.52 -2.66
N ARG A 78 6.34 -7.65 -3.35
CA ARG A 78 6.70 -8.93 -2.76
C ARG A 78 7.65 -9.69 -3.64
N ASN A 79 8.36 -10.60 -3.01
CA ASN A 79 9.02 -11.68 -3.70
C ASN A 79 8.00 -12.55 -4.43
N ALA A 80 8.22 -12.82 -5.72
CA ALA A 80 7.32 -13.63 -6.53
C ALA A 80 7.27 -15.09 -6.06
N GLU A 81 8.37 -15.62 -5.54
CA GLU A 81 8.48 -17.02 -5.11
C GLU A 81 8.10 -17.21 -3.63
N SER A 82 8.71 -16.43 -2.74
CA SER A 82 8.55 -16.61 -1.29
C SER A 82 7.36 -15.83 -0.71
N GLY A 83 6.82 -14.85 -1.44
CA GLY A 83 5.77 -13.95 -0.95
C GLY A 83 6.22 -12.95 0.13
N THR A 84 7.51 -12.93 0.47
CA THR A 84 8.09 -12.01 1.45
C THR A 84 7.94 -10.56 0.98
N PRO A 85 7.48 -9.62 1.85
CA PRO A 85 7.30 -8.23 1.46
C PRO A 85 8.64 -7.50 1.28
N PHE A 86 8.70 -6.63 0.27
CA PHE A 86 9.73 -5.59 0.11
C PHE A 86 9.24 -4.24 0.64
N GLY A 87 7.95 -3.98 0.53
CA GLY A 87 7.36 -2.76 1.03
C GLY A 87 6.02 -2.46 0.37
N GLN A 88 5.42 -1.37 0.82
CA GLN A 88 4.15 -0.88 0.32
C GLN A 88 4.28 0.57 -0.11
N ILE A 89 3.62 0.92 -1.21
CA ILE A 89 3.54 2.30 -1.70
C ILE A 89 2.09 2.71 -1.80
N PHE A 90 1.74 3.79 -1.12
CA PHE A 90 0.43 4.42 -1.21
C PHE A 90 0.50 5.59 -2.17
N ILE A 91 -0.36 5.57 -3.18
CA ILE A 91 -0.48 6.62 -4.20
C ILE A 91 -1.80 7.32 -3.99
N ARG A 92 -1.74 8.64 -3.84
CA ARG A 92 -2.92 9.50 -3.80
C ARG A 92 -2.90 10.45 -5.00
N PHE A 93 -4.04 10.52 -5.67
CA PHE A 93 -4.30 11.51 -6.71
C PHE A 93 -5.02 12.73 -6.11
N LYS A 94 -4.76 13.90 -6.68
CA LYS A 94 -5.31 15.17 -6.20
C LYS A 94 -6.83 15.24 -6.38
N ASN A 95 -7.29 14.81 -7.56
CA ASN A 95 -8.66 14.86 -8.02
C ASN A 95 -8.86 13.87 -9.18
N ASP A 96 -10.09 13.82 -9.71
CA ASP A 96 -10.49 12.88 -10.74
C ASP A 96 -10.14 13.36 -12.17
N ASP A 97 -9.51 14.53 -12.30
CA ASP A 97 -9.20 15.18 -13.59
C ASP A 97 -7.72 15.04 -14.02
N ASN A 98 -6.84 14.67 -13.09
CA ASN A 98 -5.40 14.61 -13.31
C ASN A 98 -4.81 13.28 -12.83
N THR A 99 -4.15 12.56 -13.73
CA THR A 99 -3.49 11.29 -13.43
C THR A 99 -2.07 11.46 -12.87
N LEU A 100 -1.59 12.68 -12.60
CA LEU A 100 -0.33 12.86 -11.88
C LEU A 100 -0.52 12.58 -10.39
N VAL A 101 0.50 11.96 -9.79
CA VAL A 101 0.49 11.61 -8.37
C VAL A 101 0.73 12.87 -7.53
N ASP A 102 -0.23 13.19 -6.67
CA ASP A 102 -0.18 14.35 -5.76
C ASP A 102 0.66 14.03 -4.52
N ASN A 103 0.50 12.82 -4.00
CA ASN A 103 1.19 12.38 -2.81
C ASN A 103 1.52 10.89 -2.90
N LEU A 104 2.74 10.56 -2.49
CA LEU A 104 3.23 9.20 -2.42
C LEU A 104 3.77 8.96 -1.01
N ARG A 105 3.49 7.77 -0.46
CA ARG A 105 4.06 7.33 0.82
C ARG A 105 4.61 5.93 0.65
N ILE A 106 5.87 5.75 1.05
CA ILE A 106 6.55 4.45 1.04
C ILE A 106 6.63 3.90 2.47
N VAL A 107 6.37 2.61 2.61
CA VAL A 107 6.58 1.84 3.83
C VAL A 107 7.50 0.67 3.46
N THR A 108 8.75 0.72 3.88
CA THR A 108 9.74 -0.33 3.57
C THR A 108 9.52 -1.58 4.41
N LYS A 109 10.07 -2.71 3.96
CA LYS A 109 10.08 -3.98 4.69
C LYS A 109 10.52 -3.80 6.15
N SER A 110 11.64 -3.12 6.38
CA SER A 110 12.18 -2.88 7.73
C SER A 110 11.16 -2.21 8.65
N LYS A 111 10.35 -1.30 8.12
CA LYS A 111 9.30 -0.60 8.88
C LYS A 111 8.07 -1.48 9.12
N ILE A 112 7.76 -2.39 8.19
CA ILE A 112 6.73 -3.40 8.37
C ILE A 112 7.14 -4.34 9.50
N GLU A 113 8.38 -4.84 9.46
CA GLU A 113 8.94 -5.74 10.50
C GLU A 113 9.00 -5.07 11.88
N GLU A 114 9.35 -3.78 11.95
CA GLU A 114 9.31 -3.00 13.20
C GLU A 114 7.90 -2.99 13.81
N ILE A 115 6.88 -2.63 13.01
CA ILE A 115 5.48 -2.58 13.44
C ILE A 115 4.99 -3.96 13.90
N GLU A 116 5.33 -5.01 13.17
CA GLU A 116 4.98 -6.39 13.52
C GLU A 116 5.63 -6.78 14.86
N SER A 117 6.92 -6.47 15.06
CA SER A 117 7.63 -6.75 16.30
C SER A 117 7.10 -5.99 17.52
N GLU A 118 6.65 -4.74 17.34
CA GLU A 118 6.00 -3.95 18.39
C GLU A 118 4.63 -4.54 18.75
N SER A 119 3.90 -5.05 17.75
CA SER A 119 2.59 -5.68 17.97
C SER A 119 2.71 -7.02 18.70
N GLU A 120 3.75 -7.81 18.43
CA GLU A 120 4.00 -9.07 19.14
C GLU A 120 4.46 -8.85 20.59
N ASN A 121 5.18 -7.76 20.85
CA ASN A 121 5.62 -7.36 22.20
C ASN A 121 4.59 -6.52 22.96
N SER A 122 3.43 -6.25 22.36
CA SER A 122 2.39 -5.46 23.01
C SER A 122 1.63 -6.31 24.02
N ASP A 123 1.82 -5.97 25.30
CA ASP A 123 1.15 -6.55 26.46
C ASP A 123 -0.30 -6.03 26.51
N PHE A 124 -1.09 -6.30 25.46
CA PHE A 124 -2.49 -5.88 25.41
C PHE A 124 -3.24 -6.54 26.56
N PRO A 125 -3.90 -5.77 27.45
CA PRO A 125 -4.74 -6.35 28.47
C PRO A 125 -5.84 -7.17 27.79
N LYS A 126 -5.92 -8.46 28.13
CA LYS A 126 -6.97 -9.35 27.63
C LYS A 126 -8.32 -8.64 27.75
N LEU A 127 -8.98 -8.43 26.62
CA LEU A 127 -10.32 -7.86 26.60
C LEU A 127 -11.20 -8.66 27.56
N PRO A 128 -12.01 -7.99 28.40
CA PRO A 128 -12.96 -8.71 29.24
C PRO A 128 -13.87 -9.55 28.33
N PRO A 129 -14.24 -10.77 28.75
CA PRO A 129 -15.10 -11.62 27.95
C PRO A 129 -16.39 -10.86 27.61
N PRO A 130 -16.92 -11.02 26.38
CA PRO A 130 -18.14 -10.35 25.99
C PRO A 130 -19.27 -10.67 26.99
N PRO A 131 -20.17 -9.70 27.27
CA PRO A 131 -21.28 -9.91 28.18
C PRO A 131 -22.11 -11.11 27.72
N LYS A 132 -22.48 -11.99 28.66
CA LYS A 132 -23.30 -13.16 28.35
C LYS A 132 -24.59 -12.69 27.67
N PRO A 133 -25.02 -13.33 26.56
CA PRO A 133 -26.28 -13.00 25.92
C PRO A 133 -27.41 -13.12 26.97
N THR A 134 -28.17 -12.03 27.11
CA THR A 134 -29.37 -11.99 27.95
C THR A 134 -30.30 -13.08 27.45
N LYS A 135 -30.62 -14.07 28.31
CA LYS A 135 -31.65 -15.05 27.98
C LYS A 135 -32.94 -14.29 27.68
N GLU A 136 -33.40 -14.36 26.44
CA GLU A 136 -34.75 -13.93 26.10
C GLU A 136 -35.72 -14.75 26.96
N THR A 137 -36.35 -14.08 27.92
CA THR A 137 -37.49 -14.64 28.62
C THR A 137 -38.63 -14.71 27.62
N ASN A 138 -38.80 -15.88 27.00
CA ASN A 138 -40.02 -16.20 26.27
C ASN A 138 -41.21 -16.06 27.21
N LYS A 139 -41.85 -14.88 27.22
CA LYS A 139 -43.24 -14.75 27.65
C LYS A 139 -44.08 -15.43 26.59
N SER A 140 -44.32 -16.72 26.78
CA SER A 140 -45.46 -17.39 26.15
C SER A 140 -46.72 -16.70 26.69
N GLY A 141 -47.38 -15.93 25.83
CA GLY A 141 -48.71 -15.41 26.11
C GLY A 141 -49.70 -16.56 26.23
N ASN A 142 -50.57 -16.45 27.22
CA ASN A 142 -51.85 -17.15 27.30
C ASN A 142 -52.88 -16.11 27.75
#